data_AF-A0AAN1HA66-F1
#
_entry.id   AF-A0AAN1HA66-F1
#
_cell.length_a   1.000
_cell.length_b   1.000
_cell.length_c   1.000
_cell.angle_alpha   90.00
_cell.angle_beta   90.00
_cell.angle_gamma   90.00
#
_symmetry.space_group_name_H-M   'P 1'
#
loop_
_entity.id
_entity.type
_entity.pdbx_description
1 polymer ?
#
loop_
_entity_poly.entity_id
_entity_poly.type
_entity_poly.pdbx_seq_one_letter_code
_entity_poly.pdbx_strand_id
1 'polypeptide(L)'
;MRPPEVNQPVVVAVTLSGGGARAAAFGLGVLRELKATRFALEGQETTLLDQVSLVSGVSGGSILAAHFAAFGDATLTRFEPDFLLVPFEARLVREALWPARLYRLTSPWFGRSQILAQRLDELFEGRTFGDVRRRPGAPDLMITATDLTTGAPFDFTTEQFRLICSDLDATPLSFAVAASSAVPLLLSPVTVRNNANTCPPPLRSLPIRGQDFRSRILQSSIDSYRNAQDRPFIHLVDGGVSDNLGVRLMLDRLVASGSMSANFSDVKPGSLRRLVLVTVNSERGLSERVDSSDRVPSTTQVLESLIFGAGARETQVTLAMLNDDLQHWRSEIVRTRGQADSPFAADAEIYVVSVSLNDVPDDKIRHSLLRVPTAFTIEATDVLDLQTAGGEALRQSKEFMALIESLRRITAAKQTAPGTQLPLISN
;
A
#
# COMPACT_ATOMS: atom_id res chain seq x y z
N MET A 1 -3.80 -2.90 -13.30
CA MET A 1 -4.82 -2.99 -12.27
C MET A 1 -6.03 -3.53 -13.00
N ARG A 2 -6.52 -4.73 -12.68
CA ARG A 2 -7.94 -5.01 -12.94
C ARG A 2 -8.64 -3.85 -12.22
N PRO A 3 -9.49 -3.07 -12.86
CA PRO A 3 -10.38 -2.23 -12.07
C PRO A 3 -11.01 -3.21 -11.09
N PRO A 4 -11.05 -2.90 -9.79
CA PRO A 4 -11.91 -3.67 -8.90
C PRO A 4 -13.31 -3.73 -9.55
N GLU A 5 -14.25 -4.53 -9.06
CA GLU A 5 -15.66 -4.29 -9.40
C GLU A 5 -16.10 -2.94 -8.76
N VAL A 6 -15.44 -1.84 -9.13
CA VAL A 6 -15.63 -0.46 -8.72
C VAL A 6 -16.77 0.08 -9.55
N ASN A 7 -17.92 -0.55 -9.43
CA ASN A 7 -19.19 0.12 -9.66
C ASN A 7 -19.65 0.78 -8.35
N GLN A 8 -18.70 1.30 -7.57
CA GLN A 8 -18.95 2.02 -6.33
C GLN A 8 -18.78 3.53 -6.59
N PRO A 9 -19.73 4.37 -6.15
CA PRO A 9 -19.60 5.82 -6.31
C PRO A 9 -18.41 6.43 -5.55
N VAL A 10 -17.93 5.76 -4.51
CA VAL A 10 -16.78 6.19 -3.70
C VAL A 10 -15.72 5.10 -3.76
N VAL A 11 -14.49 5.49 -4.11
CA VAL A 11 -13.35 4.58 -4.25
C VAL A 11 -12.24 5.05 -3.34
N VAL A 12 -11.86 4.24 -2.37
CA VAL A 12 -10.79 4.55 -1.44
C VAL A 12 -9.61 3.61 -1.67
N ALA A 13 -8.43 4.18 -1.87
CA ALA A 13 -7.15 3.48 -1.85
C ALA A 13 -6.40 3.88 -0.59
N VAL A 14 -5.91 2.91 0.18
CA VAL A 14 -5.09 3.15 1.39
C VAL A 14 -3.70 2.59 1.14
N THR A 15 -2.68 3.37 1.46
CA THR A 15 -1.28 2.96 1.28
C THR A 15 -0.56 3.09 2.62
N LEU A 16 0.09 2.00 3.05
CA LEU A 16 0.67 1.85 4.37
C LEU A 16 2.20 1.72 4.23
N SER A 17 2.94 2.71 4.72
CA SER A 17 4.39 2.73 4.55
C SER A 17 5.12 1.63 5.32
N GLY A 18 6.41 1.48 5.02
CA GLY A 18 7.34 0.70 5.85
C GLY A 18 7.64 1.32 7.21
N GLY A 19 8.36 0.57 8.05
CA GLY A 19 8.71 0.96 9.42
C GLY A 19 8.45 -0.09 10.51
N GLY A 20 8.26 -1.36 10.15
CA GLY A 20 8.06 -2.45 11.11
C GLY A 20 6.74 -2.36 11.90
N ALA A 21 6.74 -2.84 13.14
CA ALA A 21 5.58 -2.81 14.04
C ALA A 21 5.10 -1.37 14.32
N ARG A 22 6.00 -0.37 14.28
CA ARG A 22 5.63 1.05 14.40
C ARG A 22 4.65 1.47 13.31
N ALA A 23 4.99 1.17 12.06
CA ALA A 23 4.15 1.50 10.91
C ALA A 23 2.83 0.75 10.92
N ALA A 24 2.87 -0.53 11.32
CA ALA A 24 1.68 -1.34 11.46
C ALA A 24 0.74 -0.81 12.58
N ALA A 25 1.27 -0.37 13.73
CA ALA A 25 0.47 0.22 14.79
C ALA A 25 -0.13 1.58 14.38
N PHE A 26 0.68 2.49 13.83
CA PHE A 26 0.17 3.79 13.35
C PHE A 26 -0.90 3.63 12.26
N GLY A 27 -0.65 2.75 11.28
CA GLY A 27 -1.62 2.41 10.24
C GLY A 27 -2.91 1.79 10.78
N LEU A 28 -2.84 0.96 11.83
CA LEU A 28 -4.03 0.38 12.46
C LEU A 28 -4.92 1.48 13.07
N GLY A 29 -4.32 2.51 13.68
CA GLY A 29 -5.01 3.71 14.14
C GLY A 29 -5.77 4.42 13.02
N VAL A 30 -5.12 4.59 11.86
CA VAL A 30 -5.77 5.18 10.67
C VAL A 30 -6.93 4.31 10.17
N LEU A 31 -6.77 2.98 10.07
CA LEU A 31 -7.85 2.09 9.64
C LEU A 31 -9.05 2.13 10.60
N ARG A 32 -8.80 2.21 11.91
CA ARG A 32 -9.86 2.39 12.93
C ARG A 32 -10.61 3.71 12.74
N GLU A 33 -9.90 4.79 12.43
CA GLU A 33 -10.53 6.09 12.17
C GLU A 33 -11.34 6.10 10.87
N LEU A 34 -10.84 5.45 9.80
CA LEU A 34 -11.61 5.25 8.57
C LEU A 34 -12.89 4.43 8.84
N LYS A 35 -12.84 3.45 9.75
CA LYS A 35 -14.04 2.70 10.17
C LYS A 35 -14.99 3.55 11.01
N ALA A 36 -14.47 4.43 11.85
CA ALA A 36 -15.27 5.34 12.65
C ALA A 36 -15.99 6.41 11.80
N THR A 37 -15.44 6.73 10.62
CA THR A 37 -15.99 7.74 9.71
C THR A 37 -17.18 7.19 8.93
N ARG A 38 -18.39 7.45 9.42
CA ARG A 38 -19.66 7.02 8.83
C ARG A 38 -20.24 8.08 7.89
N PHE A 39 -20.91 7.62 6.83
CA PHE A 39 -21.71 8.44 5.94
C PHE A 39 -22.77 7.59 5.24
N ALA A 40 -23.79 8.21 4.66
CA ALA A 40 -24.79 7.48 3.89
C ALA A 40 -24.45 7.51 2.40
N LEU A 41 -24.38 6.32 1.79
CA LEU A 41 -24.21 6.13 0.36
C LEU A 41 -25.46 5.48 -0.20
N GLU A 42 -26.10 6.16 -1.15
CA GLU A 42 -27.33 5.68 -1.80
C GLU A 42 -28.51 5.36 -0.85
N GLY A 43 -28.48 5.87 0.38
CA GLY A 43 -29.51 5.62 1.41
C GLY A 43 -29.16 4.49 2.39
N GLN A 44 -27.98 3.88 2.25
CA GLN A 44 -27.43 2.91 3.20
C GLN A 44 -26.29 3.54 4.00
N GLU A 45 -26.26 3.30 5.30
CA GLU A 45 -25.14 3.68 6.15
C GLU A 45 -23.90 2.84 5.80
N THR A 46 -22.77 3.50 5.59
CA THR A 46 -21.47 2.85 5.32
C THR A 46 -20.37 3.60 6.06
N THR A 47 -19.16 3.02 6.08
CA THR A 47 -17.95 3.69 6.58
C THR A 47 -16.97 3.95 5.44
N LEU A 48 -15.99 4.83 5.66
CA LEU A 48 -14.89 5.00 4.70
C LEU A 48 -14.05 3.72 4.54
N LEU A 49 -13.87 2.95 5.62
CA LEU A 49 -13.14 1.68 5.55
C LEU A 49 -13.85 0.67 4.64
N ASP A 50 -15.18 0.64 4.66
CA ASP A 50 -15.98 -0.27 3.81
C ASP A 50 -15.92 0.08 2.32
N GLN A 51 -15.49 1.31 1.98
CA GLN A 51 -15.28 1.77 0.60
C GLN A 51 -13.82 1.61 0.13
N VAL A 52 -12.95 1.00 0.95
CA VAL A 52 -11.58 0.69 0.54
C VAL A 52 -11.60 -0.39 -0.52
N SER A 53 -11.29 0.01 -1.75
CA SER A 53 -11.20 -0.87 -2.91
C SER A 53 -9.78 -1.37 -3.16
N LEU A 54 -8.76 -0.66 -2.64
CA LEU A 54 -7.35 -1.02 -2.76
C LEU A 54 -6.64 -0.74 -1.44
N VAL A 55 -5.86 -1.71 -0.97
CA VAL A 55 -4.89 -1.52 0.11
C VAL A 55 -3.50 -1.89 -0.38
N SER A 56 -2.56 -0.96 -0.26
CA SER A 56 -1.14 -1.14 -0.56
C SER A 56 -0.34 -1.14 0.73
N GLY A 57 0.72 -1.94 0.80
CA GLY A 57 1.60 -1.94 1.96
C GLY A 57 3.06 -2.26 1.62
N VAL A 58 3.96 -1.66 2.40
CA VAL A 58 5.41 -1.84 2.31
C VAL A 58 5.94 -2.29 3.66
N SER A 59 6.83 -3.28 3.69
CA SER A 59 7.51 -3.77 4.90
C SER A 59 6.52 -3.99 6.06
N GLY A 60 6.68 -3.34 7.21
CA GLY A 60 5.72 -3.41 8.32
C GLY A 60 4.27 -3.06 7.95
N GLY A 61 4.04 -2.07 7.09
CA GLY A 61 2.72 -1.73 6.57
C GLY A 61 2.10 -2.83 5.70
N SER A 62 2.93 -3.63 5.02
CA SER A 62 2.45 -4.80 4.25
C SER A 62 1.86 -5.90 5.14
N ILE A 63 2.35 -6.03 6.38
CA ILE A 63 1.80 -6.99 7.36
C ILE A 63 0.36 -6.61 7.69
N LEU A 64 0.11 -5.33 8.00
CA LEU A 64 -1.23 -4.82 8.28
C LEU A 64 -2.13 -4.86 7.03
N ALA A 65 -1.61 -4.44 5.87
CA ALA A 65 -2.35 -4.45 4.61
C ALA A 65 -2.85 -5.86 4.26
N ALA A 66 -1.96 -6.86 4.31
CA ALA A 66 -2.29 -8.25 4.05
C ALA A 66 -3.29 -8.80 5.07
N HIS A 67 -3.12 -8.46 6.35
CA HIS A 67 -4.07 -8.86 7.39
C HIS A 67 -5.46 -8.24 7.15
N PHE A 68 -5.55 -6.95 6.84
CA PHE A 68 -6.80 -6.27 6.51
C PHE A 68 -7.48 -6.88 5.28
N ALA A 69 -6.72 -7.11 4.21
CA ALA A 69 -7.26 -7.74 3.01
C ALA A 69 -7.76 -9.17 3.30
N ALA A 70 -7.05 -9.96 4.10
CA ALA A 70 -7.41 -11.33 4.46
C ALA A 70 -8.61 -11.44 5.41
N PHE A 71 -8.70 -10.57 6.41
CA PHE A 71 -9.63 -10.72 7.54
C PHE A 71 -10.69 -9.63 7.65
N GLY A 72 -10.60 -8.56 6.85
CA GLY A 72 -11.52 -7.41 6.90
C GLY A 72 -11.55 -6.76 8.27
N ASP A 73 -12.75 -6.42 8.76
CA ASP A 73 -12.99 -5.77 10.05
C ASP A 73 -12.40 -6.51 11.25
N ALA A 74 -12.25 -7.84 11.19
CA ALA A 74 -11.64 -8.62 12.27
C ALA A 74 -10.18 -8.20 12.54
N THR A 75 -9.51 -7.59 11.55
CA THR A 75 -8.18 -6.98 11.71
C THR A 75 -8.16 -5.92 12.79
N LEU A 76 -9.24 -5.13 12.92
CA LEU A 76 -9.30 -4.02 13.86
C LEU A 76 -9.23 -4.47 15.33
N THR A 77 -9.51 -5.74 15.62
CA THR A 77 -9.47 -6.33 16.97
C THR A 77 -8.40 -7.40 17.12
N ARG A 78 -8.18 -8.23 16.10
CA ARG A 78 -7.24 -9.36 16.14
C ARG A 78 -5.77 -8.97 15.95
N PHE A 79 -5.50 -7.91 15.19
CA PHE A 79 -4.12 -7.61 14.79
C PHE A 79 -3.21 -7.26 15.96
N GLU A 80 -3.75 -6.61 17.00
CA GLU A 80 -3.00 -6.31 18.21
C GLU A 80 -2.50 -7.57 18.93
N PRO A 81 -3.38 -8.49 19.39
CA PRO A 81 -2.94 -9.71 20.07
C PRO A 81 -2.23 -10.71 19.14
N ASP A 82 -2.48 -10.69 17.84
CA ASP A 82 -1.87 -11.64 16.91
C ASP A 82 -0.45 -11.21 16.45
N PHE A 83 -0.18 -9.89 16.41
CA PHE A 83 1.09 -9.34 15.91
C PHE A 83 1.72 -8.25 16.81
N LEU A 84 1.00 -7.18 17.16
CA LEU A 84 1.62 -5.99 17.79
C LEU A 84 2.01 -6.20 19.26
N LEU A 85 1.25 -7.01 20.00
CA LEU A 85 1.44 -7.26 21.43
C LEU A 85 2.06 -8.64 21.72
N VAL A 86 2.63 -9.28 20.70
CA VAL A 86 3.40 -10.50 20.85
C VAL A 86 4.88 -10.24 20.67
N PRO A 87 5.76 -10.99 21.34
CA PRO A 87 7.21 -10.89 21.16
C PRO A 87 7.63 -11.56 19.84
N PHE A 88 7.16 -11.03 18.71
CA PHE A 88 7.34 -11.58 17.36
C PHE A 88 8.82 -11.71 17.01
N GLU A 89 9.61 -10.66 17.28
CA GLU A 89 11.04 -10.63 16.97
C GLU A 89 11.83 -11.62 17.81
N ALA A 90 11.59 -11.67 19.13
CA ALA A 90 12.28 -12.61 20.01
C ALA A 90 11.97 -14.08 19.65
N ARG A 91 10.73 -14.36 19.20
CA ARG A 91 10.35 -15.68 18.66
C ARG A 91 11.12 -15.99 17.38
N LEU A 92 11.20 -15.03 16.45
CA LEU A 92 11.93 -15.19 15.19
C LEU A 92 13.43 -15.47 15.42
N VAL A 93 14.06 -14.72 16.33
CA VAL A 93 15.47 -14.92 16.71
C VAL A 93 15.68 -16.31 17.31
N ARG A 94 14.80 -16.71 18.24
CA ARG A 94 14.86 -18.05 18.86
C ARG A 94 14.70 -19.17 17.83
N GLU A 95 13.80 -19.00 16.86
CA GLU A 95 13.62 -19.95 15.76
C GLU A 95 14.85 -20.02 14.84
N ALA A 96 15.46 -18.87 14.52
CA ALA A 96 16.68 -18.81 13.72
C ALA A 96 17.87 -19.50 14.37
N LEU A 97 17.94 -19.51 15.70
CA LEU A 97 18.97 -20.19 16.48
C LEU A 97 18.67 -21.69 16.73
N TRP A 98 17.53 -22.20 16.26
CA TRP A 98 17.20 -23.61 16.42
C TRP A 98 18.12 -24.50 15.56
N PRO A 99 18.71 -25.60 16.09
CA PRO A 99 19.74 -26.37 15.39
C PRO A 99 19.34 -26.83 13.98
N ALA A 100 18.10 -27.29 13.81
CA ALA A 100 17.60 -27.71 12.49
C ALA A 100 17.49 -26.53 11.50
N ARG A 101 17.16 -25.32 11.97
CA ARG A 101 17.09 -24.13 11.11
C ARG A 101 18.48 -23.56 10.82
N LEU A 102 19.40 -23.61 11.78
CA LEU A 102 20.82 -23.28 11.56
C LEU A 102 21.43 -24.17 10.47
N TYR A 103 21.16 -25.49 10.49
CA TYR A 103 21.57 -26.37 9.40
C TYR A 103 20.94 -25.96 8.07
N ARG A 104 19.64 -25.67 8.02
CA ARG A 104 18.98 -25.19 6.79
C ARG A 104 19.54 -23.86 6.31
N LEU A 105 19.96 -22.95 7.19
CA LEU A 105 20.58 -21.67 6.84
C LEU A 105 21.96 -21.82 6.19
N THR A 106 22.57 -23.01 6.22
CA THR A 106 23.76 -23.31 5.41
C THR A 106 23.42 -23.56 3.93
N SER A 107 22.14 -23.81 3.61
CA SER A 107 21.68 -24.00 2.24
C SER A 107 21.66 -22.67 1.48
N PRO A 108 22.13 -22.63 0.22
CA PRO A 108 22.02 -21.44 -0.61
C PRO A 108 20.56 -21.11 -0.99
N TRP A 109 19.60 -22.03 -0.74
CA TRP A 109 18.18 -21.84 -1.06
C TRP A 109 17.29 -21.57 0.15
N PHE A 110 17.85 -21.50 1.37
CA PHE A 110 17.09 -21.20 2.59
C PHE A 110 17.79 -20.13 3.41
N GLY A 111 17.16 -18.97 3.54
CA GLY A 111 17.67 -17.83 4.26
C GLY A 111 16.76 -17.37 5.40
N ARG A 112 17.16 -16.29 6.06
CA ARG A 112 16.47 -15.70 7.22
C ARG A 112 15.03 -15.27 6.88
N SER A 113 14.77 -14.84 5.66
CA SER A 113 13.42 -14.44 5.24
C SER A 113 12.45 -15.61 5.08
N GLN A 114 12.93 -16.85 4.87
CA GLN A 114 12.07 -18.02 4.89
C GLN A 114 11.57 -18.33 6.32
N ILE A 115 12.37 -18.03 7.34
CA ILE A 115 11.96 -18.14 8.75
C ILE A 115 10.87 -17.11 9.05
N LEU A 116 11.07 -15.86 8.58
CA LEU A 116 10.04 -14.82 8.67
C LEU A 116 8.76 -15.23 7.94
N ALA A 117 8.86 -15.72 6.70
CA ALA A 117 7.73 -16.18 5.92
C ALA A 117 6.94 -17.28 6.65
N GLN A 118 7.61 -18.27 7.24
CA GLN A 118 6.92 -19.32 8.02
C GLN A 118 6.11 -18.76 9.19
N ARG A 119 6.67 -17.79 9.92
CA ARG A 119 5.96 -17.18 11.06
C ARG A 119 4.81 -16.26 10.62
N LEU A 120 4.99 -15.55 9.51
CA LEU A 120 3.91 -14.80 8.88
C LEU A 120 2.81 -15.70 8.32
N ASP A 121 3.14 -16.91 7.88
CA ASP A 121 2.17 -17.88 7.39
C ASP A 121 1.17 -18.28 8.49
N GLU A 122 1.67 -18.44 9.72
CA GLU A 122 0.82 -18.66 10.90
C GLU A 122 -0.08 -17.45 11.20
N LEU A 123 0.44 -16.22 11.06
CA LEU A 123 -0.34 -14.99 11.24
C LEU A 123 -1.47 -14.86 10.20
N PHE A 124 -1.22 -15.26 8.95
CA PHE A 124 -2.21 -15.20 7.88
C PHE A 124 -3.07 -16.46 7.74
N GLU A 125 -2.85 -17.46 8.61
CA GLU A 125 -3.47 -18.79 8.60
C GLU A 125 -3.31 -19.48 7.22
N GLY A 126 -2.14 -19.35 6.60
CA GLY A 126 -1.79 -19.96 5.31
C GLY A 126 -2.50 -19.38 4.07
N ARG A 127 -3.19 -18.24 4.20
CA ARG A 127 -3.93 -17.63 3.08
C ARG A 127 -3.02 -17.18 1.94
N THR A 128 -3.55 -17.29 0.72
CA THR A 128 -2.93 -16.78 -0.51
C THR A 128 -3.62 -15.51 -1.02
N PHE A 129 -3.03 -14.85 -2.03
CA PHE A 129 -3.72 -13.77 -2.76
C PHE A 129 -5.02 -14.24 -3.41
N GLY A 130 -5.08 -15.50 -3.87
CA GLY A 130 -6.29 -16.11 -4.41
C GLY A 130 -7.40 -16.26 -3.36
N ASP A 131 -7.05 -16.53 -2.11
CA ASP A 131 -8.02 -16.57 -1.00
C ASP A 131 -8.58 -15.18 -0.70
N VAL A 132 -7.70 -14.17 -0.65
CA VAL A 132 -8.11 -12.76 -0.48
C VAL A 132 -9.08 -12.34 -1.58
N ARG A 133 -8.76 -12.62 -2.85
CA ARG A 133 -9.61 -12.22 -3.99
C ARG A 133 -10.97 -12.92 -3.99
N ARG A 134 -11.06 -14.13 -3.46
CA ARG A 134 -12.33 -14.88 -3.35
C ARG A 134 -13.18 -14.41 -2.18
N ARG A 135 -12.61 -13.68 -1.21
CA ARG A 135 -13.35 -13.16 -0.07
C ARG A 135 -14.27 -12.01 -0.52
N PRO A 136 -15.59 -12.10 -0.26
CA PRO A 136 -16.51 -11.00 -0.56
C PRO A 136 -16.11 -9.71 0.16
N GLY A 137 -16.13 -8.59 -0.56
CA GLY A 137 -15.78 -7.27 -0.02
C GLY A 137 -14.32 -7.13 0.41
N ALA A 138 -13.41 -7.96 -0.11
CA ALA A 138 -11.98 -7.73 0.09
C ALA A 138 -11.48 -6.59 -0.81
N PRO A 139 -10.68 -5.65 -0.27
CA PRO A 139 -9.94 -4.74 -1.13
C PRO A 139 -8.93 -5.52 -1.98
N ASP A 140 -8.63 -5.01 -3.16
CA ASP A 140 -7.44 -5.46 -3.88
C ASP A 140 -6.21 -5.22 -2.99
N LEU A 141 -5.34 -6.23 -2.91
CA LEU A 141 -4.12 -6.16 -2.11
C LEU A 141 -2.93 -5.93 -3.03
N MET A 142 -2.14 -4.92 -2.72
CA MET A 142 -0.86 -4.65 -3.35
C MET A 142 0.24 -4.67 -2.27
N ILE A 143 1.27 -5.46 -2.51
CA ILE A 143 2.46 -5.49 -1.64
C ILE A 143 3.65 -5.10 -2.50
N THR A 144 4.45 -4.14 -2.05
CA THR A 144 5.59 -3.63 -2.80
C THR A 144 6.90 -4.10 -2.18
N ALA A 145 7.77 -4.68 -3.01
CA ALA A 145 9.16 -5.01 -2.70
C ALA A 145 10.08 -4.26 -3.66
N THR A 146 11.40 -4.43 -3.51
CA THR A 146 12.39 -3.85 -4.43
C THR A 146 13.15 -4.95 -5.14
N ASP A 147 13.25 -4.88 -6.47
CA ASP A 147 14.13 -5.72 -7.27
C ASP A 147 15.59 -5.29 -7.04
N LEU A 148 16.36 -6.14 -6.35
CA LEU A 148 17.73 -5.85 -5.96
C LEU A 148 18.67 -5.59 -7.14
N THR A 149 18.39 -6.15 -8.33
CA THR A 149 19.26 -5.97 -9.50
C THR A 149 19.06 -4.62 -10.17
N THR A 150 17.81 -4.17 -10.28
CA THR A 150 17.45 -2.95 -11.03
C THR A 150 17.22 -1.74 -10.13
N GLY A 151 16.97 -1.97 -8.83
CA GLY A 151 16.48 -0.95 -7.90
C GLY A 151 15.03 -0.54 -8.14
N ALA A 152 14.33 -1.19 -9.08
CA ALA A 152 12.95 -0.85 -9.40
C ALA A 152 11.97 -1.43 -8.36
N PRO A 153 10.85 -0.73 -8.08
CA PRO A 153 9.75 -1.32 -7.33
C PRO A 153 9.20 -2.57 -8.03
N PHE A 154 8.88 -3.59 -7.25
CA PHE A 154 8.23 -4.82 -7.68
C PHE A 154 6.96 -5.03 -6.87
N ASP A 155 5.81 -4.90 -7.53
CA ASP A 155 4.51 -5.07 -6.88
C ASP A 155 3.97 -6.49 -7.07
N PHE A 156 3.54 -7.12 -5.98
CA PHE A 156 2.77 -8.35 -6.01
C PHE A 156 1.35 -8.08 -6.52
N THR A 157 1.25 -7.94 -7.84
CA THR A 157 0.02 -7.64 -8.60
C THR A 157 -0.12 -8.59 -9.78
N THR A 158 -1.35 -8.81 -10.21
CA THR A 158 -1.64 -9.74 -11.33
C THR A 158 -0.90 -9.32 -12.60
N GLU A 159 -0.78 -8.01 -12.84
CA GLU A 159 -0.08 -7.46 -13.99
C GLU A 159 1.42 -7.77 -13.94
N GLN A 160 2.05 -7.56 -12.78
CA GLN A 160 3.47 -7.83 -12.61
C GLN A 160 3.77 -9.33 -12.76
N PHE A 161 2.95 -10.19 -12.14
CA PHE A 161 3.10 -11.64 -12.21
C PHE A 161 2.85 -12.19 -13.62
N ARG A 162 1.98 -11.56 -14.41
CA ARG A 162 1.81 -11.86 -15.84
C ARG A 162 3.05 -11.54 -16.68
N LEU A 163 3.84 -10.52 -16.33
CA LEU A 163 5.08 -10.21 -17.06
C LEU A 163 6.13 -11.32 -16.92
N ILE A 164 6.09 -12.05 -15.80
CA ILE A 164 7.02 -13.13 -15.46
C ILE A 164 6.37 -14.53 -15.56
N CYS A 165 5.23 -14.65 -16.25
CA CYS A 165 4.43 -15.86 -16.41
C CYS A 165 4.26 -16.68 -15.11
N SER A 166 3.98 -16.01 -13.99
CA SER A 166 3.80 -16.64 -12.69
C SER A 166 2.40 -16.39 -12.15
N ASP A 167 1.91 -17.27 -11.28
CA ASP A 167 0.56 -17.17 -10.71
C ASP A 167 0.59 -16.43 -9.37
N LEU A 168 -0.05 -15.26 -9.33
CA LEU A 168 -0.21 -14.51 -8.08
C LEU A 168 -1.18 -15.22 -7.14
N ASP A 169 -2.22 -15.87 -7.65
CA ASP A 169 -3.32 -16.41 -6.81
C ASP A 169 -2.85 -17.59 -5.95
N ALA A 170 -1.87 -18.34 -6.45
CA ALA A 170 -1.18 -19.40 -5.72
C ALA A 170 -0.10 -18.86 -4.74
N THR A 171 0.23 -17.57 -4.76
CA THR A 171 1.29 -17.01 -3.92
C THR A 171 0.79 -16.80 -2.49
N PRO A 172 1.46 -17.35 -1.46
CA PRO A 172 1.13 -17.08 -0.06
C PRO A 172 1.29 -15.60 0.29
N LEU A 173 0.39 -15.05 1.12
CA LEU A 173 0.54 -13.68 1.63
C LEU A 173 1.85 -13.53 2.40
N SER A 174 2.19 -14.55 3.18
CA SER A 174 3.43 -14.65 3.97
C SER A 174 4.70 -14.49 3.13
N PHE A 175 4.71 -15.03 1.92
CA PHE A 175 5.85 -14.92 1.00
C PHE A 175 6.03 -13.48 0.49
N ALA A 176 4.95 -12.83 0.07
CA ALA A 176 5.00 -11.46 -0.42
C ALA A 176 5.37 -10.45 0.67
N VAL A 177 4.76 -10.59 1.86
CA VAL A 177 5.07 -9.77 3.04
C VAL A 177 6.53 -9.98 3.46
N ALA A 178 7.01 -11.22 3.50
CA ALA A 178 8.42 -11.50 3.83
C ALA A 178 9.39 -10.88 2.81
N ALA A 179 9.06 -10.88 1.52
CA ALA A 179 9.85 -10.20 0.49
C ALA A 179 9.85 -8.68 0.71
N SER A 180 8.68 -8.09 0.96
CA SER A 180 8.50 -6.66 1.23
C SER A 180 9.17 -6.18 2.52
N SER A 181 9.39 -7.08 3.49
CA SER A 181 10.09 -6.81 4.75
C SER A 181 11.56 -7.26 4.76
N ALA A 182 12.12 -7.74 3.65
CA ALA A 182 13.46 -8.32 3.61
C ALA A 182 14.56 -7.25 3.63
N VAL A 183 14.72 -6.54 4.76
CA VAL A 183 15.70 -5.46 4.92
C VAL A 183 17.11 -6.00 4.62
N PRO A 184 17.85 -5.38 3.68
CA PRO A 184 19.19 -5.84 3.33
C PRO A 184 20.10 -6.00 4.56
N LEU A 185 20.94 -7.04 4.53
CA LEU A 185 21.85 -7.47 5.62
C LEU A 185 21.18 -8.00 6.89
N LEU A 186 19.99 -7.56 7.28
CA LEU A 186 19.24 -8.13 8.41
C LEU A 186 18.50 -9.41 8.02
N LEU A 187 17.91 -9.40 6.84
CA LEU A 187 17.18 -10.51 6.25
C LEU A 187 17.83 -10.92 4.92
N SER A 188 17.44 -12.08 4.40
CA SER A 188 17.96 -12.56 3.11
C SER A 188 17.02 -12.15 1.97
N PRO A 189 17.51 -11.84 0.76
CA PRO A 189 16.60 -11.61 -0.36
C PRO A 189 15.66 -12.80 -0.58
N VAL A 190 14.42 -12.51 -0.99
CA VAL A 190 13.44 -13.52 -1.40
C VAL A 190 13.50 -13.66 -2.92
N THR A 191 13.66 -14.89 -3.42
CA THR A 191 13.87 -15.11 -4.85
C THR A 191 12.57 -15.55 -5.52
N VAL A 192 12.21 -14.88 -6.60
CA VAL A 192 11.13 -15.26 -7.51
C VAL A 192 11.74 -15.76 -8.82
N ARG A 193 11.20 -16.87 -9.34
CA ARG A 193 11.62 -17.39 -10.64
C ARG A 193 10.91 -16.60 -11.75
N ASN A 194 11.67 -16.13 -12.72
CA ASN A 194 11.12 -15.51 -13.91
C ASN A 194 10.81 -16.59 -14.95
N ASN A 195 9.52 -16.81 -15.20
CA ASN A 195 9.06 -17.82 -16.15
C ASN A 195 8.63 -17.19 -17.49
N ALA A 196 9.02 -15.94 -17.79
CA ALA A 196 8.56 -15.22 -19.00
C ALA A 196 8.81 -15.96 -20.33
N ASN A 197 9.78 -16.88 -20.36
CA ASN A 197 10.09 -17.74 -21.50
C ASN A 197 9.18 -18.97 -21.64
N THR A 198 8.28 -19.22 -20.69
CA THR A 198 7.40 -20.40 -20.65
C THR A 198 5.97 -20.13 -21.13
N CYS A 199 5.59 -18.86 -21.30
CA CYS A 199 4.28 -18.48 -21.81
C CYS A 199 4.40 -17.47 -22.96
N PRO A 200 3.44 -17.43 -23.90
CA PRO A 200 3.43 -16.39 -24.92
C PRO A 200 3.32 -15.02 -24.24
N PRO A 201 3.93 -13.97 -24.83
CA PRO A 201 3.82 -12.62 -24.28
C PRO A 201 2.34 -12.24 -24.12
N PRO A 202 1.96 -11.59 -23.00
CA PRO A 202 0.56 -11.31 -22.71
C PRO A 202 -0.06 -10.47 -23.84
N LEU A 203 -1.21 -10.92 -24.35
CA LEU A 203 -1.93 -10.32 -25.49
C LEU A 203 -2.32 -8.84 -25.28
N ARG A 204 -2.38 -8.38 -24.03
CA ARG A 204 -2.73 -7.01 -23.66
C ARG A 204 -1.71 -6.52 -22.64
N SER A 205 -0.66 -5.83 -23.10
CA SER A 205 0.13 -4.97 -22.22
C SER A 205 -0.69 -3.71 -21.89
N LEU A 206 -0.51 -3.15 -20.68
CA LEU A 206 -0.96 -1.79 -20.41
C LEU A 206 -0.42 -0.90 -21.52
N PRO A 207 -1.27 -0.19 -22.30
CA PRO A 207 -0.79 0.68 -23.35
C PRO A 207 -0.04 1.84 -22.68
N ILE A 208 1.29 1.82 -22.75
CA ILE A 208 2.10 2.99 -22.40
C ILE A 208 1.94 3.98 -23.55
N ARG A 209 1.07 4.97 -23.32
CA ARG A 209 0.75 6.03 -24.29
C ARG A 209 1.63 7.26 -24.06
N GLY A 210 2.10 7.46 -22.84
CA GLY A 210 3.01 8.54 -22.48
C GLY A 210 4.39 8.39 -23.12
N GLN A 211 4.98 9.53 -23.53
CA GLN A 211 6.38 9.60 -24.01
C GLN A 211 7.31 10.26 -22.99
N ASP A 212 6.79 10.54 -21.79
CA ASP A 212 7.56 11.17 -20.73
C ASP A 212 8.63 10.24 -20.14
N PHE A 213 9.49 10.82 -19.31
CA PHE A 213 10.56 10.09 -18.64
C PHE A 213 10.04 8.87 -17.86
N ARG A 214 8.92 9.02 -17.14
CA ARG A 214 8.37 7.97 -16.26
C ARG A 214 7.87 6.78 -17.07
N SER A 215 7.16 7.06 -18.16
CA SER A 215 6.67 6.07 -19.12
C SER A 215 7.83 5.27 -19.73
N ARG A 216 8.96 5.91 -20.05
CA ARG A 216 10.17 5.24 -20.54
C ARG A 216 10.82 4.34 -19.50
N ILE A 217 10.94 4.79 -18.25
CA ILE A 217 11.51 3.98 -17.16
C ILE A 217 10.60 2.79 -16.83
N LEU A 218 9.28 2.99 -16.82
CA LEU A 218 8.30 1.92 -16.65
C LEU A 218 8.40 0.88 -17.78
N GLN A 219 8.48 1.33 -19.03
CA GLN A 219 8.65 0.45 -20.19
C GLN A 219 9.95 -0.37 -20.08
N SER A 220 11.07 0.28 -19.74
CA SER A 220 12.36 -0.39 -19.53
C SER A 220 12.27 -1.48 -18.45
N SER A 221 11.54 -1.21 -17.36
CA SER A 221 11.31 -2.19 -16.29
C SER A 221 10.48 -3.38 -16.80
N ILE A 222 9.41 -3.13 -17.56
CA ILE A 222 8.57 -4.19 -18.16
C ILE A 222 9.39 -5.06 -19.10
N ASP A 223 10.20 -4.47 -19.98
CA ASP A 223 11.03 -5.21 -20.93
C ASP A 223 12.09 -6.05 -20.21
N SER A 224 12.66 -5.51 -19.13
CA SER A 224 13.59 -6.23 -18.25
C SER A 224 12.95 -7.48 -17.62
N TYR A 225 11.70 -7.39 -17.15
CA TYR A 225 10.99 -8.54 -16.58
C TYR A 225 10.59 -9.59 -17.62
N ARG A 226 10.36 -9.18 -18.87
CA ARG A 226 10.08 -10.13 -19.98
C ARG A 226 11.32 -10.88 -20.44
N ASN A 227 12.52 -10.37 -20.16
CA ASN A 227 13.77 -11.02 -20.54
C ASN A 227 14.18 -12.12 -19.55
N ALA A 228 13.43 -13.23 -19.52
CA ALA A 228 13.75 -14.40 -18.68
C ALA A 228 15.02 -15.15 -19.13
N GLN A 229 15.54 -14.89 -20.34
CA GLN A 229 16.78 -15.50 -20.81
C GLN A 229 17.99 -14.94 -20.04
N ASP A 230 18.09 -13.62 -19.94
CA ASP A 230 19.18 -12.96 -19.21
C ASP A 230 18.85 -12.76 -17.72
N ARG A 231 17.56 -12.74 -17.36
CA ARG A 231 17.08 -12.55 -15.99
C ARG A 231 16.14 -13.68 -15.52
N PRO A 232 16.65 -14.92 -15.37
CA PRO A 232 15.84 -16.07 -14.95
C PRO A 232 15.37 -16.02 -13.49
N PHE A 233 15.99 -15.18 -12.66
CA PHE A 233 15.66 -15.00 -11.25
C PHE A 233 15.57 -13.52 -10.89
N ILE A 234 14.63 -13.19 -10.01
CA ILE A 234 14.42 -11.85 -9.47
C ILE A 234 14.61 -11.94 -7.96
N HIS A 235 15.57 -11.19 -7.43
CA HIS A 235 15.86 -11.16 -6.00
C HIS A 235 15.21 -9.93 -5.37
N LEU A 236 14.28 -10.16 -4.48
CA LEU A 236 13.47 -9.13 -3.84
C LEU A 236 14.02 -8.81 -2.44
N VAL A 237 14.11 -7.53 -2.13
CA VAL A 237 14.42 -6.98 -0.81
C VAL A 237 13.30 -6.04 -0.35
N ASP A 238 13.44 -5.51 0.87
CA ASP A 238 12.46 -4.61 1.47
C ASP A 238 12.05 -3.48 0.51
N GLY A 239 10.74 -3.27 0.35
CA GLY A 239 10.20 -2.28 -0.58
C GLY A 239 10.53 -0.84 -0.22
N GLY A 240 10.85 -0.58 1.06
CA GLY A 240 11.28 0.74 1.54
C GLY A 240 12.58 1.24 0.95
N VAL A 241 13.35 0.37 0.27
CA VAL A 241 14.56 0.75 -0.46
C VAL A 241 14.23 1.58 -1.71
N SER A 242 13.16 1.24 -2.45
CA SER A 242 12.78 1.95 -3.68
C SER A 242 11.52 2.80 -3.55
N ASP A 243 10.58 2.39 -2.70
CA ASP A 243 9.29 3.07 -2.52
C ASP A 243 8.70 2.72 -1.16
N ASN A 244 9.03 3.52 -0.13
CA ASN A 244 8.52 3.31 1.21
C ASN A 244 7.01 3.56 1.35
N LEU A 245 6.38 4.29 0.44
CA LEU A 245 4.95 4.60 0.50
C LEU A 245 4.10 3.56 -0.24
N GLY A 246 4.70 2.77 -1.14
CA GLY A 246 3.99 1.76 -1.93
C GLY A 246 3.01 2.38 -2.92
N VAL A 247 3.34 3.56 -3.45
CA VAL A 247 2.50 4.30 -4.41
C VAL A 247 3.19 4.53 -5.74
N ARG A 248 4.51 4.40 -5.83
CA ARG A 248 5.30 4.83 -6.98
C ARG A 248 4.87 4.16 -8.27
N LEU A 249 4.83 2.83 -8.29
CA LEU A 249 4.48 2.08 -9.50
C LEU A 249 3.00 2.26 -9.87
N MET A 250 2.13 2.51 -8.89
CA MET A 250 0.74 2.91 -9.13
C MET A 250 0.68 4.27 -9.84
N LEU A 251 1.38 5.29 -9.36
CA LEU A 251 1.43 6.61 -10.00
C LEU A 251 2.02 6.53 -11.42
N ASP A 252 3.13 5.81 -11.59
CA ASP A 252 3.79 5.65 -12.89
C ASP A 252 2.85 4.98 -13.92
N ARG A 253 2.06 3.99 -13.50
CA ARG A 253 1.04 3.35 -14.35
C ARG A 253 -0.12 4.29 -14.69
N LEU A 254 -0.60 5.08 -13.71
CA LEU A 254 -1.68 6.05 -13.92
C LEU A 254 -1.26 7.14 -14.92
N VAL A 255 0.00 7.59 -14.89
CA VAL A 255 0.54 8.55 -15.85
C VAL A 255 0.76 7.90 -17.22
N ALA A 256 1.32 6.68 -17.25
CA ALA A 256 1.64 5.99 -18.51
C ALA A 256 0.42 5.70 -19.38
N SER A 257 -0.77 5.52 -18.80
CA SER A 257 -2.01 5.32 -19.57
C SER A 257 -2.48 6.59 -20.30
N GLY A 258 -1.98 7.76 -19.89
CA GLY A 258 -2.15 9.05 -20.55
C GLY A 258 -3.33 9.90 -20.09
N SER A 259 -4.38 9.33 -19.48
CA SER A 259 -5.50 10.10 -18.94
C SER A 259 -6.20 9.38 -17.79
N MET A 260 -6.78 10.14 -16.87
CA MET A 260 -7.55 9.61 -15.76
C MET A 260 -8.77 8.83 -16.28
N SER A 261 -9.47 9.30 -17.32
CA SER A 261 -10.59 8.53 -17.90
C SER A 261 -10.14 7.18 -18.48
N ALA A 262 -8.94 7.08 -19.05
CA ALA A 262 -8.43 5.81 -19.57
C ALA A 262 -8.15 4.79 -18.46
N ASN A 263 -7.68 5.26 -17.29
CA ASN A 263 -7.44 4.43 -16.10
C ASN A 263 -8.71 3.80 -15.53
N PHE A 264 -9.87 4.43 -15.75
CA PHE A 264 -11.18 3.97 -15.26
C PHE A 264 -12.12 3.59 -16.43
N SER A 265 -11.57 3.19 -17.57
CA SER A 265 -12.34 2.92 -18.79
C SER A 265 -13.29 1.72 -18.70
N ASP A 266 -13.03 0.77 -17.80
CA ASP A 266 -13.91 -0.37 -17.55
C ASP A 266 -15.02 -0.05 -16.51
N VAL A 267 -14.99 1.15 -15.90
CA VAL A 267 -16.01 1.60 -14.94
C VAL A 267 -17.19 2.21 -15.68
N LYS A 268 -18.41 1.99 -15.17
CA LYS A 268 -19.63 2.53 -15.77
C LYS A 268 -19.55 4.08 -15.91
N PRO A 269 -19.88 4.65 -17.08
CA PRO A 269 -19.92 6.10 -17.26
C PRO A 269 -20.78 6.81 -16.20
N GLY A 270 -20.27 7.93 -15.69
CA GLY A 270 -20.94 8.78 -14.70
C GLY A 270 -21.16 8.14 -13.32
N SER A 271 -20.51 7.02 -13.00
CA SER A 271 -20.70 6.33 -11.72
C SER A 271 -19.76 6.81 -10.62
N LEU A 272 -18.52 7.21 -10.96
CA LEU A 272 -17.51 7.62 -9.98
C LEU A 272 -17.78 9.04 -9.49
N ARG A 273 -17.98 9.19 -8.17
CA ARG A 273 -18.17 10.48 -7.51
C ARG A 273 -16.95 10.88 -6.68
N ARG A 274 -16.34 9.97 -5.92
CA ARG A 274 -15.18 10.29 -5.09
C ARG A 274 -14.05 9.32 -5.32
N LEU A 275 -12.89 9.87 -5.64
CA LEU A 275 -11.62 9.15 -5.66
C LEU A 275 -10.80 9.61 -4.47
N VAL A 276 -10.44 8.70 -3.58
CA VAL A 276 -9.71 9.00 -2.35
C VAL A 276 -8.46 8.16 -2.28
N LEU A 277 -7.30 8.79 -2.13
CA LEU A 277 -6.04 8.14 -1.82
C LEU A 277 -5.60 8.58 -0.42
N VAL A 278 -5.53 7.64 0.52
CA VAL A 278 -4.99 7.86 1.86
C VAL A 278 -3.56 7.33 1.89
N THR A 279 -2.58 8.21 2.09
CA THR A 279 -1.17 7.83 2.19
C THR A 279 -0.69 7.93 3.63
N VAL A 280 -0.35 6.80 4.24
CA VAL A 280 0.07 6.72 5.64
C VAL A 280 1.59 6.56 5.70
N ASN A 281 2.28 7.63 6.09
CA ASN A 281 3.73 7.68 6.23
C ASN A 281 4.17 7.59 7.71
N SER A 282 4.68 6.43 8.09
CA SER A 282 5.21 6.11 9.42
C SER A 282 6.74 6.06 9.47
N GLU A 283 7.40 6.69 8.49
CA GLU A 283 8.84 6.83 8.44
C GLU A 283 9.37 7.56 9.68
N ARG A 284 10.46 7.04 10.26
CA ARG A 284 11.13 7.68 11.39
C ARG A 284 11.99 8.85 10.92
N GLY A 285 12.24 9.82 11.80
CA GLY A 285 13.35 10.74 11.60
C GLY A 285 14.69 10.00 11.70
N LEU A 286 15.72 10.46 10.98
CA LEU A 286 17.09 9.95 11.13
C LEU A 286 17.52 10.12 12.59
N SER A 287 17.61 9.00 13.32
CA SER A 287 17.84 9.01 14.77
C SER A 287 19.28 9.43 15.11
N GLU A 288 20.24 9.14 14.22
CA GLU A 288 21.61 9.65 14.29
C GLU A 288 21.93 10.52 13.08
N ARG A 289 22.18 11.80 13.36
CA ARG A 289 22.69 12.75 12.37
C ARG A 289 24.19 12.54 12.20
N VAL A 290 24.57 11.65 11.29
CA VAL A 290 25.98 11.46 10.89
C VAL A 290 26.63 12.75 10.39
N ASP A 291 25.81 13.71 9.94
CA ASP A 291 26.20 15.06 9.51
C ASP A 291 26.43 16.05 10.68
N SER A 292 26.17 15.65 11.92
CA SER A 292 26.38 16.48 13.11
C SER A 292 27.79 16.35 13.71
N SER A 293 28.62 15.45 13.19
CA SER A 293 29.99 15.21 13.64
C SER A 293 30.93 15.04 12.43
N ASP A 294 32.18 15.47 12.59
CA ASP A 294 33.28 15.24 11.67
C ASP A 294 33.91 13.84 11.79
N ARG A 295 33.47 13.03 12.76
CA ARG A 295 33.93 11.66 12.96
C ARG A 295 33.50 10.77 11.80
N VAL A 296 34.41 9.90 11.36
CA VAL A 296 34.11 8.90 10.33
C VAL A 296 32.95 8.01 10.81
N PRO A 297 31.84 7.93 10.05
CA PRO A 297 30.72 7.07 10.42
C PRO A 297 31.13 5.60 10.50
N SER A 298 30.60 4.89 11.49
CA SER A 298 30.77 3.45 11.63
C SER A 298 30.07 2.67 10.50
N THR A 299 30.44 1.40 10.32
CA THR A 299 29.84 0.54 9.28
C THR A 299 28.32 0.40 9.43
N THR A 300 27.81 0.36 10.67
CA THR A 300 26.38 0.32 10.96
C THR A 300 25.69 1.65 10.62
N GLN A 301 26.32 2.78 10.94
CA GLN A 301 25.81 4.11 10.60
C GLN A 301 25.73 4.34 9.10
N VAL A 302 26.75 3.89 8.35
CA VAL A 302 26.73 3.94 6.87
C VAL A 302 25.58 3.11 6.33
N LEU A 303 25.42 1.88 6.81
CA LEU A 303 24.33 0.99 6.38
C LEU A 303 22.95 1.59 6.65
N GLU A 304 22.71 2.08 7.86
CA GLU A 304 21.44 2.72 8.23
C GLU A 304 21.16 3.94 7.35
N SER A 305 22.19 4.75 7.08
CA SER A 305 22.06 5.95 6.24
C SER A 305 21.76 5.58 4.78
N LEU A 306 22.33 4.50 4.26
CA LEU A 306 22.08 4.05 2.89
C LEU A 306 20.70 3.41 2.72
N ILE A 307 20.25 2.60 3.68
CA ILE A 307 18.93 1.95 3.58
C ILE A 307 17.83 2.94 3.90
N PHE A 308 17.88 3.58 5.08
CA PHE A 308 16.79 4.42 5.56
C PHE A 308 16.93 5.88 5.13
N GLY A 309 18.14 6.41 5.03
CA GLY A 309 18.36 7.79 4.58
C GLY A 309 18.10 7.99 3.08
N ALA A 310 18.58 7.08 2.23
CA ALA A 310 18.26 7.12 0.80
C ALA A 310 16.78 6.81 0.54
N GLY A 311 16.20 5.84 1.27
CA GLY A 311 14.76 5.58 1.24
C GLY A 311 13.92 6.81 1.58
N ALA A 312 14.31 7.58 2.62
CA ALA A 312 13.63 8.83 2.98
C ALA A 312 13.69 9.89 1.88
N ARG A 313 14.78 9.97 1.13
CA ARG A 313 14.86 10.83 -0.06
C ARG A 313 13.89 10.37 -1.14
N GLU A 314 13.84 9.08 -1.44
CA GLU A 314 12.89 8.53 -2.42
C GLU A 314 11.42 8.74 -2.00
N THR A 315 11.13 8.65 -0.70
CA THR A 315 9.82 9.02 -0.12
C THR A 315 9.47 10.47 -0.44
N GLN A 316 10.39 11.42 -0.22
CA GLN A 316 10.16 12.84 -0.53
C GLN A 316 9.94 13.08 -2.03
N VAL A 317 10.73 12.44 -2.89
CA VAL A 317 10.56 12.51 -4.35
C VAL A 317 9.17 11.99 -4.74
N THR A 318 8.75 10.87 -4.17
CA THR A 318 7.45 10.26 -4.45
C THR A 318 6.28 11.14 -3.99
N LEU A 319 6.38 11.77 -2.81
CA LEU A 319 5.36 12.72 -2.34
C LEU A 319 5.30 13.98 -3.21
N ALA A 320 6.44 14.52 -3.63
CA ALA A 320 6.48 15.68 -4.53
C ALA A 320 5.78 15.35 -5.86
N MET A 321 6.10 14.19 -6.44
CA MET A 321 5.49 13.72 -7.68
C MET A 321 3.98 13.48 -7.55
N LEU A 322 3.54 12.87 -6.45
CA LEU A 322 2.12 12.71 -6.15
C LEU A 322 1.40 14.06 -6.11
N ASN A 323 2.02 15.07 -5.50
CA ASN A 323 1.42 16.40 -5.36
C ASN A 323 1.30 17.13 -6.72
N ASP A 324 2.31 16.99 -7.58
CA ASP A 324 2.30 17.52 -8.95
C ASP A 324 1.23 16.82 -9.81
N ASP A 325 1.20 15.48 -9.79
CA ASP A 325 0.23 14.66 -10.52
C ASP A 325 -1.22 14.98 -10.09
N LEU A 326 -1.44 15.20 -8.79
CA LEU A 326 -2.75 15.53 -8.24
C LEU A 326 -3.35 16.80 -8.85
N GLN A 327 -2.53 17.84 -9.05
CA GLN A 327 -3.02 19.09 -9.68
C GLN A 327 -3.47 18.83 -11.11
N HIS A 328 -2.70 18.01 -11.84
CA HIS A 328 -3.06 17.62 -13.20
C HIS A 328 -4.36 16.82 -13.22
N TRP A 329 -4.49 15.78 -12.40
CA TRP A 329 -5.69 14.94 -12.33
C TRP A 329 -6.93 15.71 -11.87
N ARG A 330 -6.80 16.64 -10.92
CA ARG A 330 -7.91 17.54 -10.52
C ARG A 330 -8.41 18.34 -11.71
N SER A 331 -7.50 18.93 -12.48
CA SER A 331 -7.86 19.72 -13.67
C SER A 331 -8.53 18.86 -14.75
N GLU A 332 -8.04 17.62 -14.93
CA GLU A 332 -8.60 16.68 -15.90
C GLU A 332 -10.01 16.25 -15.51
N ILE A 333 -10.21 15.80 -14.27
CA ILE A 333 -11.53 15.39 -13.75
C ILE A 333 -12.52 16.54 -13.87
N VAL A 334 -12.15 17.77 -13.52
CA VAL A 334 -13.04 18.94 -13.66
C VAL A 334 -13.47 19.16 -15.12
N ARG A 335 -12.59 18.89 -16.09
CA ARG A 335 -12.90 19.04 -17.52
C ARG A 335 -13.74 17.90 -18.07
N THR A 336 -13.53 16.67 -17.61
CA THR A 336 -14.15 15.46 -18.17
C THR A 336 -15.40 15.00 -17.41
N ARG A 337 -15.59 15.42 -16.16
CA ARG A 337 -16.75 15.01 -15.35
C ARG A 337 -18.07 15.43 -15.99
N GLY A 338 -19.06 14.53 -15.94
CA GLY A 338 -20.39 14.76 -16.50
C GLY A 338 -20.51 14.64 -18.03
N GLN A 339 -19.42 14.33 -18.75
CA GLN A 339 -19.48 13.99 -20.17
C GLN A 339 -20.01 12.56 -20.39
N ALA A 340 -20.62 12.29 -21.55
CA ALA A 340 -21.33 11.03 -21.83
C ALA A 340 -20.46 9.76 -21.68
N ASP A 341 -19.20 9.82 -22.12
CA ASP A 341 -18.26 8.69 -22.08
C ASP A 341 -17.30 8.74 -20.87
N SER A 342 -17.49 9.70 -19.97
CA SER A 342 -16.62 9.86 -18.81
C SER A 342 -17.04 8.92 -17.68
N PRO A 343 -16.13 8.20 -17.03
CA PRO A 343 -16.45 7.42 -15.83
C PRO A 343 -16.83 8.32 -14.64
N PHE A 344 -16.49 9.61 -14.70
CA PHE A 344 -16.69 10.58 -13.62
C PHE A 344 -18.06 11.26 -13.69
N ALA A 345 -18.84 11.13 -12.62
CA ALA A 345 -20.11 11.83 -12.41
C ALA A 345 -19.92 13.36 -12.42
N ALA A 346 -20.96 14.14 -12.71
CA ALA A 346 -20.86 15.61 -12.79
C ALA A 346 -20.35 16.29 -11.52
N ASP A 347 -20.55 15.66 -10.36
CA ASP A 347 -20.08 16.12 -9.05
C ASP A 347 -18.74 15.50 -8.64
N ALA A 348 -18.02 14.80 -9.53
CA ALA A 348 -16.82 14.06 -9.19
C ALA A 348 -15.68 14.92 -8.63
N GLU A 349 -15.01 14.40 -7.60
CA GLU A 349 -13.89 15.05 -6.90
C GLU A 349 -12.81 14.01 -6.51
N ILE A 350 -11.56 14.45 -6.43
CA ILE A 350 -10.40 13.66 -6.03
C ILE A 350 -9.72 14.23 -4.78
N TYR A 351 -9.40 13.35 -3.83
CA TYR A 351 -8.78 13.65 -2.55
C TYR A 351 -7.52 12.81 -2.37
N VAL A 352 -6.42 13.45 -1.98
CA VAL A 352 -5.21 12.79 -1.50
C VAL A 352 -5.01 13.23 -0.07
N VAL A 353 -5.19 12.31 0.87
CA VAL A 353 -5.08 12.54 2.30
C VAL A 353 -3.75 11.96 2.74
N SER A 354 -2.76 12.84 2.93
CA SER A 354 -1.47 12.43 3.48
C SER A 354 -1.51 12.50 5.00
N VAL A 355 -1.16 11.39 5.65
CA VAL A 355 -1.07 11.26 7.10
C VAL A 355 0.35 10.85 7.44
N SER A 356 1.10 11.71 8.15
CA SER A 356 2.45 11.40 8.60
C SER A 356 2.56 11.38 10.12
N LEU A 357 3.46 10.55 10.65
CA LEU A 357 3.95 10.72 12.04
C LEU A 357 4.51 12.13 12.29
N ASN A 358 5.01 12.79 11.26
CA ASN A 358 5.49 14.18 11.38
C ASN A 358 4.35 15.19 11.60
N ASP A 359 3.11 14.82 11.29
CA ASP A 359 1.93 15.70 11.40
C ASP A 359 1.29 15.62 12.80
N VAL A 360 1.83 14.80 13.72
CA VAL A 360 1.35 14.72 15.11
C VAL A 360 1.55 16.09 15.80
N PRO A 361 0.50 16.73 16.33
CA PRO A 361 0.58 18.12 16.82
C PRO A 361 1.44 18.30 18.06
N ASP A 362 1.39 17.35 19.00
CA ASP A 362 2.17 17.42 20.23
C ASP A 362 3.62 17.06 19.93
N ASP A 363 4.51 18.06 20.05
CA ASP A 363 5.93 17.90 19.76
C ASP A 363 6.61 16.83 20.61
N LYS A 364 6.21 16.65 21.88
CA LYS A 364 6.81 15.66 22.78
C LYS A 364 6.38 14.25 22.38
N ILE A 365 5.09 14.06 22.14
CA ILE A 365 4.55 12.78 21.65
C ILE A 365 5.19 12.45 20.30
N ARG A 366 5.18 13.40 19.35
CA ARG A 366 5.82 13.25 18.04
C ARG A 366 7.28 12.83 18.15
N HIS A 367 8.08 13.51 18.98
CA HIS A 367 9.48 13.15 19.18
C HIS A 367 9.68 11.76 19.80
N SER A 368 8.80 11.33 20.70
CA SER A 368 8.81 9.98 21.26
C SER A 368 8.51 8.95 20.17
N LEU A 369 7.42 9.14 19.42
CA LEU A 369 6.96 8.23 18.37
C LEU A 369 7.97 8.09 17.22
N LEU A 370 8.63 9.19 16.82
CA LEU A 370 9.67 9.17 15.78
C LEU A 370 10.94 8.42 16.20
N ARG A 371 11.14 8.13 17.49
CA ARG A 371 12.27 7.36 18.01
C ARG A 371 11.97 5.88 18.21
N VAL A 372 10.70 5.47 18.15
CA VAL A 372 10.32 4.06 18.20
C VAL A 372 11.07 3.32 17.08
N PRO A 373 11.82 2.26 17.38
CA PRO A 373 12.69 1.61 16.41
C PRO A 373 11.90 0.94 15.28
N THR A 374 12.55 0.77 14.13
CA THR A 374 12.03 -0.08 13.06
C THR A 374 12.33 -1.54 13.43
N ALA A 375 11.40 -2.18 14.12
CA ALA A 375 11.51 -3.55 14.65
C ALA A 375 10.19 -4.32 14.45
N PHE A 376 10.20 -5.64 14.62
CA PHE A 376 8.95 -6.44 14.61
C PHE A 376 8.27 -6.52 15.99
N THR A 377 8.90 -5.97 17.03
CA THR A 377 8.34 -5.89 18.37
C THR A 377 8.70 -4.53 18.94
N ILE A 378 7.70 -3.86 19.53
CA ILE A 378 7.81 -2.55 20.18
C ILE A 378 7.07 -2.61 21.52
N GLU A 379 7.27 -1.61 22.38
CA GLU A 379 6.62 -1.58 23.68
C GLU A 379 5.10 -1.44 23.55
N ALA A 380 4.35 -2.06 24.46
CA ALA A 380 2.89 -2.04 24.42
C ALA A 380 2.31 -0.61 24.54
N THR A 381 3.01 0.28 25.26
CA THR A 381 2.66 1.70 25.33
C THR A 381 2.85 2.39 23.98
N ASP A 382 3.94 2.11 23.28
CA ASP A 382 4.20 2.66 21.94
C ASP A 382 3.12 2.18 20.95
N VAL A 383 2.67 0.93 21.05
CA VAL A 383 1.56 0.40 20.24
C VAL A 383 0.29 1.22 20.43
N LEU A 384 -0.06 1.58 21.66
CA LEU A 384 -1.26 2.38 21.96
C LEU A 384 -1.10 3.84 21.48
N ASP A 385 0.05 4.44 21.76
CA ASP A 385 0.33 5.85 21.43
C ASP A 385 0.38 6.05 19.91
N LEU A 386 0.99 5.13 19.16
CA LEU A 386 1.02 5.16 17.69
C LEU A 386 -0.37 5.05 17.08
N GLN A 387 -1.23 4.18 17.62
CA GLN A 387 -2.60 4.04 17.13
C GLN A 387 -3.42 5.30 17.40
N THR A 388 -3.28 5.87 18.58
CA THR A 388 -3.94 7.13 18.96
C THR A 388 -3.49 8.26 18.03
N ALA A 389 -2.18 8.39 17.85
CA ALA A 389 -1.58 9.38 16.96
C ALA A 389 -2.01 9.21 15.49
N GLY A 390 -2.13 7.97 15.00
CA GLY A 390 -2.60 7.68 13.64
C GLY A 390 -4.03 8.15 13.40
N GLY A 391 -4.94 7.85 14.35
CA GLY A 391 -6.32 8.34 14.28
C GLY A 391 -6.41 9.87 14.38
N GLU A 392 -5.64 10.48 15.28
CA GLU A 392 -5.61 11.95 15.43
C GLU A 392 -5.06 12.67 14.20
N ALA A 393 -3.95 12.20 13.65
CA ALA A 393 -3.33 12.79 12.47
C ALA A 393 -4.29 12.75 11.26
N LEU A 394 -5.04 11.66 11.10
CA LEU A 394 -6.07 11.59 10.06
C LEU A 394 -7.21 12.58 10.33
N ARG A 395 -7.77 12.62 11.55
CA ARG A 395 -8.88 13.53 11.92
C ARG A 395 -8.55 15.00 11.71
N GLN A 396 -7.29 15.38 11.95
CA GLN A 396 -6.84 16.76 11.86
C GLN A 396 -6.35 17.16 10.47
N SER A 397 -6.21 16.21 9.54
CA SER A 397 -5.85 16.49 8.16
C SER A 397 -6.91 17.39 7.49
N LYS A 398 -6.45 18.48 6.86
CA LYS A 398 -7.32 19.44 6.16
C LYS A 398 -8.05 18.77 5.00
N GLU A 399 -7.34 17.94 4.25
CA GLU A 399 -7.85 17.18 3.11
C GLU A 399 -8.89 16.16 3.57
N PHE A 400 -8.69 15.54 4.75
CA PHE A 400 -9.67 14.62 5.33
C PHE A 400 -10.95 15.32 5.77
N MET A 401 -10.83 16.47 6.44
CA MET A 401 -12.00 17.29 6.80
C MET A 401 -12.79 17.75 5.56
N ALA A 402 -12.08 18.14 4.49
CA ALA A 402 -12.71 18.50 3.21
C ALA A 402 -13.40 17.30 2.54
N LEU A 403 -12.82 16.10 2.65
CA LEU A 403 -13.44 14.86 2.19
C LEU A 403 -14.74 14.56 2.96
N ILE A 404 -14.72 14.63 4.29
CA ILE A 404 -15.90 14.38 5.13
C ILE A 404 -17.05 15.31 4.72
N GLU A 405 -16.77 16.61 4.56
CA GLU A 405 -17.79 17.57 4.13
C GLU A 405 -18.33 17.23 2.74
N SER A 406 -17.46 16.76 1.86
CA SER A 406 -17.88 16.34 0.52
C SER A 406 -18.74 15.07 0.50
N LEU A 407 -18.45 14.09 1.37
CA LEU A 407 -19.27 12.90 1.53
C LEU A 407 -20.66 13.25 2.08
N ARG A 408 -20.76 14.20 3.00
CA ARG A 408 -22.04 14.72 3.51
C ARG A 408 -22.89 15.33 2.39
N ARG A 409 -22.28 16.03 1.43
CA ARG A 409 -23.01 16.57 0.26
C ARG A 409 -23.60 15.46 -0.62
N ILE A 410 -22.90 14.33 -0.78
CA ILE A 410 -23.43 13.15 -1.49
C ILE A 410 -24.64 12.58 -0.73
N THR A 411 -24.55 12.49 0.59
CA THR A 411 -25.67 12.06 1.44
C THR A 411 -26.90 12.98 1.29
N ALA A 412 -26.69 14.29 1.31
CA ALA A 412 -27.78 15.28 1.27
C ALA A 412 -28.47 15.40 -0.11
N ALA A 413 -27.71 15.35 -1.21
CA ALA A 413 -28.25 15.54 -2.57
C ALA A 413 -29.30 14.50 -2.99
N LYS A 414 -29.37 13.34 -2.32
CA LYS A 414 -30.40 12.32 -2.57
C LYS A 414 -31.66 12.51 -1.71
N GLN A 415 -31.54 13.08 -0.51
CA GLN A 415 -32.70 13.36 0.36
C GLN A 415 -33.62 14.46 -0.24
N THR A 416 -33.09 15.30 -1.11
CA THR A 416 -33.82 16.39 -1.78
C THR A 416 -34.38 16.03 -3.15
N ALA A 417 -34.13 14.82 -3.68
CA ALA A 417 -34.76 14.36 -4.91
C ALA A 417 -36.22 13.97 -4.60
N PRO A 418 -37.25 14.66 -5.13
CA PRO A 418 -38.64 14.33 -4.83
C PRO A 418 -38.93 12.92 -5.35
N GLY A 419 -39.39 12.05 -4.46
CA GLY A 419 -39.94 10.76 -4.84
C GLY A 419 -41.01 10.97 -5.90
N THR A 420 -40.83 10.34 -7.06
CA THR A 420 -41.80 10.32 -8.13
C THR A 420 -43.05 9.60 -7.61
N GLN A 421 -43.97 10.34 -6.98
CA GLN A 421 -45.31 9.87 -6.71
C GLN A 421 -45.97 9.62 -8.08
N LEU A 422 -46.06 8.35 -8.46
CA LEU A 422 -46.98 7.94 -9.52
C LEU A 422 -48.39 8.38 -9.12
N PRO A 423 -49.13 9.11 -9.97
CA PRO A 423 -50.50 9.44 -9.68
C PRO A 423 -51.33 8.15 -9.65
N LEU A 424 -52.07 7.96 -8.55
CA LEU A 424 -53.16 7.00 -8.45
C LEU A 424 -54.17 7.28 -9.56
N ILE A 425 -54.14 6.46 -10.60
CA ILE A 425 -55.23 6.41 -11.58
C ILE A 425 -56.36 5.66 -10.90
N SER A 426 -57.37 6.42 -10.47
CA SER A 426 -58.68 5.88 -10.13
C SER A 426 -59.46 5.67 -11.42
N ASN A 427 -59.89 4.44 -11.68
CA ASN A 427 -61.14 4.10 -12.38
C ASN A 427 -61.52 2.65 -12.08
#